data_AF-A0A7K3DE71-F1
#
_entry.id   AF-A0A7K3DE71-F1
#
_cell.length_a   1.000
_cell.length_b   1.000
_cell.length_c   1.000
_cell.angle_alpha   90.00
_cell.angle_beta   90.00
_cell.angle_gamma   90.00
#
_symmetry.space_group_name_H-M   'P 1'
#
loop_
_entity.id
_entity.type
_entity.pdbx_description
1 polymer ?
#
loop_
_entity_poly.entity_id
_entity_poly.type
_entity_poly.pdbx_seq_one_letter_code
_entity_poly.pdbx_strand_id
1 'polypeptide(L)'
;HRFFSHQPDLNYENPRVQEEILGALRFWLDLGIDGYRLDAVPYLYAAEGTDCENLPASHAFLKRVRREIDTLYPDTVLLAEANQWP
;
A
#
# COMPACT_ATOMS: atom_id res chain seq x y z
N HIS A 1 7.53 -15.63 0.40
CA HIS A 1 6.69 -14.99 -0.62
C HIS A 1 5.26 -15.47 -0.41
N ARG A 2 4.26 -14.60 -0.52
CA ARG A 2 2.87 -14.93 -0.12
C ARG A 2 2.01 -15.54 -1.22
N PHE A 3 2.18 -15.08 -2.46
CA PHE A 3 1.32 -15.46 -3.58
C PHE A 3 2.07 -16.41 -4.52
N PHE A 4 1.98 -16.19 -5.83
CA PHE A 4 2.72 -17.01 -6.80
C PHE A 4 4.22 -16.76 -6.70
N SER A 5 5.02 -17.77 -7.07
CA SER A 5 6.49 -17.70 -7.03
C SER A 5 7.08 -16.58 -7.88
N HIS A 6 6.35 -16.11 -8.90
CA HIS A 6 6.74 -14.99 -9.76
C HIS A 6 6.21 -13.62 -9.28
N GLN A 7 5.60 -13.55 -8.09
CA GLN A 7 5.13 -12.32 -7.44
C GLN A 7 5.92 -12.09 -6.14
N PRO A 8 7.16 -11.60 -6.23
CA PRO A 8 7.95 -11.32 -5.03
C PRO A 8 7.34 -10.15 -4.24
N ASP A 9 7.20 -10.33 -2.93
CA ASP A 9 6.79 -9.27 -2.01
C ASP A 9 7.83 -8.14 -2.00
N LEU A 10 7.36 -6.90 -2.10
CA LEU A 10 8.22 -5.72 -1.95
C LEU A 10 8.58 -5.50 -0.48
N ASN A 11 9.82 -5.08 -0.22
CA ASN A 11 10.27 -4.79 1.15
C ASN A 11 9.93 -3.34 1.55
N TYR A 12 8.81 -3.15 2.25
CA TYR A 12 8.38 -1.82 2.73
C TYR A 12 9.17 -1.28 3.93
N GLU A 13 10.06 -2.05 4.55
CA GLU A 13 11.03 -1.49 5.51
C GLU A 13 12.05 -0.58 4.83
N ASN A 14 12.29 -0.79 3.53
CA ASN A 14 13.17 0.06 2.75
C ASN A 14 12.45 1.37 2.37
N PRO A 15 12.91 2.54 2.85
CA PRO A 15 12.28 3.82 2.52
C PRO A 15 12.23 4.09 1.02
N ARG A 16 13.20 3.57 0.24
CA ARG A 16 13.19 3.73 -1.22
C ARG A 16 11.99 3.04 -1.85
N VAL A 17 11.60 1.84 -1.39
CA VAL A 17 10.41 1.15 -1.89
C VAL A 17 9.15 1.97 -1.61
N GLN A 18 9.06 2.58 -0.42
CA GLN A 18 7.94 3.46 -0.08
C GLN A 18 7.84 4.66 -1.03
N GLU A 19 8.97 5.33 -1.31
CA GLU A 19 8.99 6.46 -2.24
C GLU A 19 8.64 6.06 -3.68
N GLU A 20 9.11 4.90 -4.16
CA GLU A 20 8.77 4.40 -5.49
C GLU A 20 7.27 4.08 -5.61
N ILE A 21 6.66 3.51 -4.55
CA ILE A 21 5.22 3.25 -4.53
C ILE A 21 4.43 4.56 -4.56
N LEU A 22 4.82 5.56 -3.76
CA LEU A 22 4.17 6.88 -3.80
C LEU A 22 4.37 7.57 -5.16
N GLY A 23 5.55 7.41 -5.77
CA GLY A 23 5.83 7.84 -7.13
C GLY A 23 4.89 7.20 -8.15
N ALA A 24 4.71 5.87 -8.09
CA ALA A 24 3.79 5.16 -8.96
C ALA A 24 2.33 5.59 -8.75
N LEU A 25 1.92 5.82 -7.49
CA LEU A 25 0.57 6.31 -7.18
C LEU A 25 0.32 7.70 -7.80
N ARG A 26 1.28 8.62 -7.65
CA ARG A 26 1.22 9.95 -8.25
C ARG A 26 1.18 9.90 -9.76
N PHE A 27 2.05 9.09 -10.37
CA PHE A 27 2.15 8.97 -11.83
C PHE A 27 0.80 8.72 -12.50
N TRP A 28 -0.01 7.76 -12.02
CA TRP A 28 -1.30 7.52 -12.67
C TRP A 28 -2.38 8.53 -12.29
N LEU A 29 -2.31 9.13 -11.09
CA LEU A 29 -3.23 10.21 -10.71
C LEU A 29 -2.97 11.47 -11.54
N ASP A 30 -1.71 11.77 -11.86
CA ASP A 30 -1.33 12.84 -12.78
C ASP A 30 -1.90 12.60 -14.20
N LEU A 31 -2.14 11.34 -14.57
CA LEU A 31 -2.80 10.96 -15.83
C LEU A 31 -4.33 10.98 -15.75
N GLY A 32 -4.91 11.22 -14.57
CA GLY A 32 -6.34 11.48 -14.40
C GLY A 32 -7.22 10.27 -14.04
N ILE A 33 -6.66 9.21 -13.44
CA ILE A 33 -7.51 8.15 -12.86
C ILE A 33 -8.22 8.67 -11.59
N ASP A 34 -9.41 8.15 -11.29
CA ASP A 34 -10.20 8.60 -10.14
C ASP A 34 -9.79 7.96 -8.79
N GLY A 35 -8.91 6.95 -8.80
CA GLY A 35 -8.55 6.25 -7.59
C GLY A 35 -7.89 4.90 -7.75
N TYR A 36 -7.66 4.24 -6.62
CA TYR A 36 -6.98 2.96 -6.54
C TYR A 36 -7.77 1.93 -5.73
N ARG A 37 -7.77 0.69 -6.24
CA ARG A 37 -7.85 -0.49 -5.39
C ARG A 37 -6.45 -0.80 -4.89
N LEU A 38 -6.25 -0.71 -3.57
CA LEU A 38 -5.01 -1.11 -2.93
C LEU A 38 -5.06 -2.62 -2.70
N ASP A 39 -4.30 -3.35 -3.50
CA ASP A 39 -4.22 -4.81 -3.45
C ASP A 39 -3.43 -5.28 -2.23
N ALA A 40 -3.85 -6.40 -1.62
CA ALA A 40 -3.03 -7.13 -0.65
C ALA A 40 -2.56 -6.27 0.55
N VAL A 41 -3.32 -5.24 0.94
CA VAL A 41 -2.88 -4.26 1.96
C VAL A 41 -2.56 -4.82 3.34
N PRO A 42 -3.14 -5.96 3.79
CA PRO A 42 -2.75 -6.54 5.07
C PRO A 42 -1.27 -6.98 5.12
N TYR A 43 -0.62 -7.20 3.98
CA TYR A 43 0.64 -7.96 3.89
C TYR A 43 1.88 -7.11 3.60
N LEU A 44 1.80 -5.77 3.66
CA LEU A 44 2.90 -4.89 3.23
C LEU A 44 4.19 -5.02 4.05
N TYR A 45 4.07 -5.32 5.34
CA TYR A 45 5.20 -5.51 6.25
C TYR A 45 5.24 -6.93 6.80
N ALA A 46 6.43 -7.41 7.11
CA ALA A 46 6.67 -8.70 7.75
C ALA A 46 7.47 -8.52 9.04
N ALA A 47 7.15 -9.31 10.06
CA ALA A 47 7.86 -9.30 11.34
C ALA A 47 7.92 -10.72 11.92
N GLU A 48 9.10 -11.13 12.39
CA GLU A 48 9.30 -12.44 13.00
C GLU A 48 8.40 -12.63 14.24
N GLY A 49 7.85 -13.83 14.41
CA GLY A 49 6.93 -14.14 15.52
C GLY A 49 5.50 -13.65 15.33
N THR A 50 5.15 -13.12 14.15
CA THR A 50 3.78 -12.74 13.76
C THR A 50 3.32 -13.56 12.55
N ASP A 51 2.03 -13.51 12.24
CA ASP A 51 1.50 -14.00 10.97
C ASP A 51 1.82 -13.05 9.79
N CYS A 52 2.49 -11.93 10.05
CA CYS A 52 2.86 -10.87 9.12
C CYS A 52 1.65 -10.20 8.43
N GLU A 53 0.49 -10.17 9.09
CA GLU A 53 -0.74 -9.55 8.59
C GLU A 53 -1.15 -8.37 9.47
N ASN A 54 -1.75 -7.34 8.88
CA ASN A 54 -2.31 -6.17 9.60
C ASN A 54 -1.35 -5.51 10.58
N LEU A 55 -0.04 -5.62 10.33
CA LEU A 55 0.94 -5.04 11.23
C LEU A 55 0.72 -3.53 11.34
N PRO A 56 0.98 -2.92 12.51
CA PRO A 56 0.82 -1.48 12.70
C PRO A 56 1.59 -0.64 11.67
N ALA A 57 2.73 -1.15 11.18
CA ALA A 57 3.53 -0.54 10.12
C ALA A 57 2.76 -0.45 8.78
N SER A 58 2.01 -1.49 8.41
CA SER A 58 1.14 -1.49 7.22
C SER A 58 0.13 -0.35 7.31
N HIS A 59 -0.58 -0.24 8.44
CA HIS A 59 -1.52 0.86 8.65
C HIS A 59 -0.86 2.24 8.69
N ALA A 60 0.35 2.35 9.25
CA ALA A 60 1.10 3.61 9.27
C ALA A 60 1.45 4.07 7.85
N PHE A 61 1.93 3.15 7.00
CA PHE A 61 2.21 3.45 5.60
C PHE A 61 0.93 3.81 4.82
N LEU A 62 -0.17 3.08 5.00
CA LEU A 62 -1.45 3.41 4.36
C LEU A 62 -1.99 4.79 4.78
N LYS A 63 -1.80 5.19 6.04
CA LYS A 63 -2.14 6.55 6.52
C LYS A 63 -1.25 7.62 5.87
N ARG A 64 0.02 7.31 5.61
CA ARG A 64 0.93 8.18 4.86
C ARG A 64 0.45 8.33 3.41
N VAL A 65 0.13 7.22 2.73
CA VAL A 65 -0.47 7.23 1.39
C VAL A 65 -1.72 8.10 1.37
N ARG A 66 -2.68 7.86 2.27
CA ARG A 66 -3.91 8.67 2.34
C ARG A 66 -3.63 10.16 2.49
N ARG A 67 -2.72 10.54 3.40
CA ARG A 67 -2.37 11.96 3.62
C ARG A 67 -1.80 12.61 2.36
N GLU A 68 -0.90 11.92 1.67
CA GLU A 68 -0.28 12.45 0.45
C GLU A 68 -1.30 12.61 -0.68
N ILE A 69 -2.14 11.60 -0.90
CA ILE A 69 -3.21 11.66 -1.88
C ILE A 69 -4.20 12.78 -1.57
N ASP A 70 -4.60 12.97 -0.32
CA ASP A 70 -5.51 14.06 0.07
C ASP A 70 -4.96 15.45 -0.17
N THR A 71 -3.64 15.58 -0.01
CA THR A 71 -2.97 16.86 -0.17
C THR A 71 -2.83 17.24 -1.64
N LEU A 72 -2.59 16.25 -2.51
CA LEU A 72 -2.21 16.49 -3.90
C LEU A 72 -3.34 16.24 -4.90
N TYR A 73 -4.26 15.33 -4.59
CA TYR A 73 -5.30 14.83 -5.50
C TYR A 73 -6.66 14.78 -4.77
N PRO A 74 -7.33 15.93 -4.57
CA PRO A 74 -8.66 15.95 -3.96
C PRO A 74 -9.63 15.06 -4.75
N ASP A 75 -10.64 14.53 -4.05
CA ASP A 75 -11.69 13.66 -4.59
C ASP A 75 -11.24 12.27 -5.06
N THR A 76 -9.98 11.87 -4.82
CA THR A 76 -9.48 10.53 -5.13
C THR A 76 -10.06 9.46 -4.19
N VAL A 77 -10.52 8.34 -4.77
CA VAL A 77 -10.99 7.16 -4.01
C VAL A 77 -9.84 6.19 -3.73
N LEU A 78 -9.70 5.76 -2.47
CA LEU A 78 -8.82 4.65 -2.07
C LEU A 78 -9.67 3.53 -1.49
N LEU A 79 -9.66 2.36 -2.14
CA LEU A 79 -10.37 1.16 -1.70
C LEU A 79 -9.37 0.10 -1.27
N ALA A 80 -9.32 -0.21 0.02
CA ALA A 80 -8.48 -1.28 0.55
C ALA A 80 -9.10 -2.66 0.24
N GLU A 81 -8.33 -3.55 -0.38
CA GLU A 81 -8.67 -4.96 -0.38
C GLU A 81 -8.03 -5.67 0.82
N ALA A 82 -8.87 -6.00 1.80
CA ALA A 82 -8.51 -6.75 2.98
C ALA A 82 -9.55 -7.85 3.20
N ASN A 83 -9.32 -9.01 2.60
CA ASN A 83 -10.20 -10.18 2.71
C ASN A 83 -9.98 -10.93 4.04
N GLN A 84 -10.25 -10.26 5.15
CA GLN A 84 -10.03 -10.76 6.51
C GLN A 84 -11.30 -10.60 7.37
N TRP A 85 -11.32 -11.25 8.53
CA TRP A 85 -12.42 -11.12 9.48
C TRP A 85 -12.50 -9.68 10.03
N PRO A 86 -13.71 -9.12 10.21
CA PRO A 86 -13.92 -7.81 10.85
C PRO A 86 -13.41 -7.73 12.29
#